data_AF-A0A9E4E2Y7-F1
#
_entry.id   AF-A0A9E4E2Y7-F1
#
_cell.length_a   1.000
_cell.length_b   1.000
_cell.length_c   1.000
_cell.angle_alpha   90.00
_cell.angle_beta   90.00
_cell.angle_gamma   90.00
#
_symmetry.space_group_name_H-M   'P 1'
#
loop_
_entity.id
_entity.type
_entity.pdbx_description
1 polymer ?
#
loop_
_entity_poly.entity_id
_entity_poly.type
_entity_poly.pdbx_seq_one_letter_code
_entity_poly.pdbx_strand_id
1 'polypeptide(L)'
;MRLDKYSPVRKPNPLNAMRAFGVEANLSMFMVNVSAKLIDTLRCKRGLKYLHETLKILPQKPEPIVIQQIAQHLGAIGAIHHTQPELNPG
;
A
#
# COMPACT_ATOMS: atom_id res chain seq x y z
N MET A 1 -22.54 33.99 42.99
CA MET A 1 -21.63 32.85 42.81
C MET A 1 -22.32 31.87 41.86
N ARG A 2 -21.92 31.82 40.58
CA ARG A 2 -22.55 30.97 39.54
C ARG A 2 -21.99 29.56 39.63
N LEU A 3 -22.85 28.56 39.81
CA LEU A 3 -22.49 27.15 39.95
C LEU A 3 -23.09 26.37 38.78
N ASP A 4 -22.73 26.76 37.56
CA ASP A 4 -23.37 26.26 36.34
C ASP A 4 -22.34 25.92 35.27
N LYS A 5 -21.37 25.03 35.58
CA LYS A 5 -20.51 24.40 34.56
C LYS A 5 -20.07 22.96 34.89
N TYR A 6 -21.02 22.09 35.23
CA TYR A 6 -20.78 20.64 35.10
C TYR A 6 -21.99 19.97 34.45
N SER A 7 -22.10 20.12 33.12
CA SER A 7 -22.99 19.25 32.34
C SER A 7 -22.36 17.86 32.29
N PRO A 8 -23.05 16.79 32.73
CA PRO A 8 -22.49 15.45 32.67
C PRO A 8 -22.26 15.07 31.20
N VAL A 9 -21.02 14.76 30.85
CA VAL A 9 -20.70 14.11 29.56
C VAL A 9 -21.47 12.79 29.54
N ARG A 10 -22.55 12.72 28.75
CA ARG A 10 -23.32 11.47 28.61
C ARG A 10 -22.38 10.42 28.05
N LYS A 11 -22.04 9.41 28.85
CA LYS A 11 -21.32 8.24 28.35
C LYS A 11 -22.15 7.63 27.21
N PRO A 12 -21.54 7.30 26.07
CA PRO A 12 -22.27 6.69 24.97
C PRO A 12 -22.91 5.39 25.45
N ASN A 13 -24.17 5.16 25.06
CA ASN A 13 -24.82 3.87 25.30
C ASN A 13 -23.94 2.76 24.68
N PRO A 14 -23.77 1.60 25.34
CA PRO A 14 -22.94 0.50 24.85
C PRO A 14 -23.21 0.11 23.38
N LEU A 15 -24.46 0.19 22.90
CA LEU A 15 -24.78 -0.09 21.50
C LEU A 15 -24.15 0.94 20.53
N ASN A 16 -24.15 2.22 20.90
CA ASN A 16 -23.52 3.29 20.12
C ASN A 16 -21.99 3.20 20.18
N ALA A 17 -21.43 2.82 21.34
CA ALA A 17 -20.00 2.60 21.49
C ALA A 17 -19.50 1.42 20.62
N MET A 18 -20.26 0.32 20.60
CA MET A 18 -19.93 -0.85 19.78
C MET A 18 -20.04 -0.57 18.28
N ARG A 19 -21.05 0.21 17.86
CA ARG A 19 -21.18 0.67 16.47
C ARG A 19 -20.06 1.63 16.08
N ALA A 20 -19.71 2.59 16.94
CA ALA A 20 -18.62 3.52 16.70
C ALA A 20 -17.28 2.78 16.55
N PHE A 21 -16.98 1.85 17.45
CA PHE A 21 -15.79 1.00 17.35
C PHE A 21 -15.75 0.20 16.04
N GLY A 22 -16.88 -0.37 15.61
CA GLY A 22 -16.97 -1.07 14.33
C GLY A 22 -16.71 -0.17 13.12
N VAL A 23 -17.20 1.08 13.14
CA VAL A 23 -16.94 2.07 12.08
C VAL A 23 -15.48 2.51 12.08
N GLU A 24 -14.90 2.76 13.25
CA GLU A 24 -13.47 3.12 13.39
C GLU A 24 -12.54 1.98 12.94
N ALA A 25 -12.86 0.74 13.30
CA ALA A 25 -12.12 -0.44 12.86
C ALA A 25 -12.21 -0.62 11.33
N ASN A 26 -13.39 -0.45 10.74
CA ASN A 26 -13.57 -0.55 9.29
C ASN A 26 -12.82 0.56 8.54
N LEU A 27 -12.89 1.80 9.06
CA LEU A 27 -12.16 2.93 8.49
C LEU A 27 -10.65 2.73 8.60
N SER A 28 -10.14 2.29 9.75
CA SER A 28 -8.70 2.05 9.92
C SER A 28 -8.19 0.94 9.00
N MET A 29 -8.93 -0.17 8.85
CA MET A 29 -8.58 -1.25 7.92
C MET A 29 -8.61 -0.78 6.45
N PHE A 30 -9.61 0.02 6.07
CA PHE A 30 -9.68 0.63 4.75
C PHE A 30 -8.46 1.54 4.49
N MET A 31 -8.11 2.40 5.44
CA MET A 31 -6.98 3.33 5.31
C MET A 31 -5.64 2.59 5.22
N VAL A 32 -5.47 1.50 5.98
CA VAL A 32 -4.30 0.62 5.87
C VAL A 32 -4.21 -0.02 4.48
N ASN A 33 -5.31 -0.57 3.97
CA ASN A 33 -5.35 -1.21 2.65
C ASN A 33 -5.08 -0.21 1.51
N VAL A 34 -5.63 1.00 1.60
CA VAL A 34 -5.36 2.07 0.63
C VAL A 34 -3.89 2.49 0.67
N SER A 35 -3.33 2.67 1.86
CA SER A 35 -1.92 3.06 2.04
C SER A 35 -0.97 2.01 1.50
N ALA A 36 -1.24 0.74 1.81
CA ALA A 36 -0.54 -0.43 1.27
C ALA A 36 -0.53 -0.42 -0.26
N LYS A 37 -1.70 -0.31 -0.90
CA LYS A 37 -1.81 -0.32 -2.36
C LYS A 37 -1.12 0.87 -3.02
N LEU A 38 -1.18 2.04 -2.38
CA LEU A 38 -0.50 3.24 -2.86
C LEU A 38 1.02 3.07 -2.80
N ILE A 39 1.56 2.56 -1.68
CA ILE A 39 2.99 2.32 -1.51
C ILE A 39 3.50 1.35 -2.59
N ASP A 40 2.80 0.26 -2.85
CA ASP A 40 3.16 -0.73 -3.88
C ASP A 40 3.24 -0.07 -5.27
N THR A 41 2.25 0.76 -5.57
CA THR A 41 2.20 1.50 -6.84
C THR A 41 3.37 2.47 -6.98
N LEU A 42 3.72 3.19 -5.91
CA LEU A 42 4.85 4.11 -5.91
C LEU A 42 6.19 3.39 -6.05
N ARG A 43 6.36 2.23 -5.40
CA ARG A 43 7.56 1.39 -5.52
C ARG A 43 7.76 0.89 -6.94
N CYS A 44 6.71 0.35 -7.55
CA CYS A 44 6.74 -0.13 -8.93
C CYS A 44 7.11 1.01 -9.90
N LYS A 45 6.45 2.18 -9.79
CA LYS A 45 6.77 3.37 -10.62
C LYS A 45 8.23 3.81 -10.47
N ARG A 46 8.78 3.80 -9.25
CA ARG A 46 10.18 4.16 -9.00
C ARG A 46 11.14 3.12 -9.59
N GLY A 47 10.85 1.83 -9.41
CA GLY A 47 11.65 0.74 -9.99
C GLY A 47 11.72 0.84 -11.51
N LEU A 48 10.59 1.04 -12.17
CA LEU A 48 10.54 1.24 -13.63
C LEU A 48 11.30 2.49 -14.08
N LYS A 49 11.23 3.59 -13.31
CA LYS A 49 12.01 4.80 -13.61
C LYS A 49 13.51 4.51 -13.55
N TYR A 50 13.98 3.82 -12.51
CA TYR A 50 15.39 3.46 -12.42
C TYR A 50 15.81 2.52 -13.54
N LEU A 51 15.02 1.48 -13.84
CA LEU A 51 15.28 0.59 -14.97
C LEU A 51 15.45 1.38 -16.28
N HIS A 52 14.54 2.33 -16.54
CA HIS A 52 14.61 3.15 -17.73
C HIS A 52 15.87 4.03 -17.81
N GLU A 53 16.27 4.66 -16.70
CA GLU A 53 17.53 5.43 -16.66
C GLU A 53 18.76 4.52 -16.80
N THR A 54 18.76 3.34 -16.19
CA THR A 54 19.83 2.34 -16.33
C THR A 54 19.97 1.86 -17.79
N LEU A 55 18.86 1.66 -18.50
CA LEU A 55 18.90 1.26 -19.91
C LEU A 55 19.54 2.31 -20.83
N LYS A 56 19.57 3.58 -20.43
CA LYS A 56 20.21 4.65 -21.21
C LYS A 56 21.73 4.65 -21.08
N ILE A 57 22.26 4.24 -19.94
CA ILE A 57 23.70 4.27 -19.64
C ILE A 57 24.42 2.98 -20.04
N LEU A 58 23.67 1.93 -20.38
CA LEU A 58 24.26 0.66 -20.77
C LEU A 58 24.96 0.75 -22.14
N PRO A 59 26.19 0.22 -22.27
CA PRO A 59 26.93 0.23 -23.53
C PRO A 59 26.27 -0.67 -24.60
N GLN A 60 25.55 -1.70 -24.19
CA GLN A 60 24.75 -2.58 -25.05
C GLN A 60 23.36 -2.75 -24.44
N LYS A 61 22.31 -2.58 -25.24
CA LYS A 61 20.94 -2.77 -24.76
C LYS A 61 20.65 -4.25 -24.55
N PRO A 62 20.06 -4.64 -23.40
CA PRO A 62 19.58 -6.00 -23.20
C PRO A 62 18.46 -6.35 -24.17
N GLU A 63 18.28 -7.65 -24.41
CA GLU A 63 17.16 -8.17 -25.18
C GLU A 63 15.81 -7.75 -24.56
N PRO A 64 14.78 -7.46 -25.37
CA PRO A 64 13.48 -6.99 -24.89
C PRO A 64 12.83 -7.93 -23.86
N ILE A 65 13.04 -9.24 -24.00
CA ILE A 65 12.53 -10.26 -23.08
C ILE A 65 13.11 -10.10 -21.66
N VAL A 66 14.39 -9.75 -21.56
CA VAL A 66 15.08 -9.55 -20.28
C VAL A 66 14.55 -8.28 -19.60
N ILE A 67 14.32 -7.21 -20.37
CA ILE A 67 13.72 -5.97 -19.85
C ILE A 67 12.31 -6.24 -19.32
N GLN A 68 11.52 -7.04 -20.03
CA GLN A 68 10.17 -7.40 -19.63
C GLN A 68 10.15 -8.24 -18.34
N GLN A 69 11.05 -9.21 -18.22
CA GLN A 69 11.20 -10.02 -17.00
C GLN A 69 11.62 -9.16 -15.79
N ILE A 70 12.56 -8.23 -15.97
CA ILE A 70 12.96 -7.31 -14.90
C ILE A 70 11.80 -6.40 -14.51
N ALA A 71 11.04 -5.87 -15.46
CA ALA A 71 9.87 -5.04 -15.19
C ALA A 71 8.78 -5.81 -14.41
N GLN A 72 8.53 -7.07 -14.77
CA GLN A 72 7.62 -7.96 -14.04
C GLN A 72 8.12 -8.24 -12.62
N HIS A 73 9.42 -8.50 -12.47
CA HIS A 73 10.04 -8.75 -11.17
C HIS A 73 9.99 -7.52 -10.25
N LEU A 74 10.21 -6.32 -10.78
CA LEU A 74 10.06 -5.06 -10.03
C LEU A 74 8.62 -4.83 -9.56
N GLY A 75 7.63 -5.24 -10.37
CA GLY A 75 6.22 -5.25 -9.97
C GLY A 75 5.94 -6.22 -8.82
N ALA A 76 6.58 -7.39 -8.82
CA ALA A 76 6.45 -8.41 -7.79
C ALA A 76 7.16 -8.03 -6.48
N ILE A 77 8.36 -7.43 -6.52
CA ILE A 77 9.09 -6.92 -5.34
C ILE A 77 8.29 -5.81 -4.65
N GLY A 78 7.64 -4.96 -5.46
CA GLY A 78 6.84 -3.85 -4.96
C GLY A 78 5.51 -4.27 -4.34
N ALA A 79 5.03 -5.50 -4.57
CA ALA A 79 3.73 -5.95 -4.11
C ALA A 79 3.79 -6.52 -2.69
N ILE A 80 2.89 -6.07 -1.81
CA ILE A 80 2.74 -6.62 -0.46
C ILE A 80 2.33 -8.10 -0.48
N HIS A 81 1.64 -8.53 -1.55
CA HIS A 81 1.41 -9.94 -1.84
C HIS A 81 2.42 -10.40 -2.89
N HIS A 82 3.46 -11.10 -2.43
CA HIS A 82 4.40 -11.79 -3.31
C HIS A 82 3.61 -12.88 -4.07
N THR A 83 3.23 -12.58 -5.31
CA THR A 83 3.02 -13.66 -6.28
C THR A 83 4.42 -14.03 -6.73
N GLN A 84 4.93 -15.15 -6.20
CA GLN A 84 6.22 -15.69 -6.60
C GLN A 84 6.20 -15.81 -8.12
N PRO A 85 7.06 -15.09 -8.86
CA PRO A 85 7.18 -15.35 -10.28
C PRO A 85 7.75 -16.76 -10.40
N GLU A 86 6.90 -17.72 -10.81
CA GLU A 86 7.32 -19.07 -11.15
C GLU A 86 8.32 -18.96 -12.30
N LEU A 87 9.60 -18.91 -11.95
CA LEU A 87 10.69 -19.10 -12.88
C LEU A 87 10.64 -20.57 -13.28
N ASN A 88 9.96 -20.86 -14.39
CA ASN A 88 9.91 -22.20 -14.96
C ASN A 88 11.34 -22.76 -15.14
N PRO A 89 11.69 -23.91 -14.55
CA PRO A 89 12.88 -24.66 -14.89
C PRO A 89 12.50 -25.74 -15.93
N GLY A 90 12.62 -25.42 -17.22
CA GLY A 90 12.41 -26.38 -18.30
C GLY A 90 11.89 -25.77 -19.59
#